data_AF-A0A419VXE6-F1
#
_entry.id   AF-A0A419VXE6-F1
#
_cell.length_a   1.000
_cell.length_b   1.000
_cell.length_c   1.000
_cell.angle_alpha   90.00
_cell.angle_beta   90.00
_cell.angle_gamma   90.00
#
_symmetry.space_group_name_H-M   'P 1'
#
loop_
_entity.id
_entity.type
_entity.pdbx_description
1 polymer ?
#
loop_
_entity_poly.entity_id
_entity_poly.type
_entity_poly.pdbx_seq_one_letter_code
_entity_poly.pdbx_strand_id
1 'polypeptide(L)'
;MKKSYYTIVSFVILACQPAVNTKPNSGTDKIEIVTEKHLAKNDSAETKYKSESTNEESSYQADLPKINADDMPEIKRDLQVDSVAGKPIRFYLENPNLVVSAKRFYNGEIYPTDDSITFDLLDSLTTNNSELSPFYKLLFDYICDISDGALSEVMGQYGLNAMQTNTELYLRPAELKSFGYICYDLSFENDLDSKLKELCALWKVNTPLDLHRKVDALIKAIQEDVIERQKDF
;
A
#
# COMPACT_ATOMS: atom_id res chain seq x y z
N MET A 1 -5.37 -23.50 -0.60
CA MET A 1 -5.53 -22.04 -0.42
C MET A 1 -6.29 -21.28 -1.52
N LYS A 2 -6.26 -21.65 -2.82
CA LYS A 2 -6.85 -20.80 -3.90
C LYS A 2 -8.38 -20.59 -3.89
N LYS A 3 -9.19 -21.41 -3.19
CA LYS A 3 -10.66 -21.28 -3.18
C LYS A 3 -11.20 -20.21 -2.19
N SER A 4 -10.45 -19.86 -1.15
CA SER A 4 -10.90 -18.86 -0.16
C SER A 4 -10.80 -17.42 -0.70
N TYR A 5 -9.68 -17.12 -1.37
CA TYR A 5 -9.38 -15.78 -1.89
C TYR A 5 -10.44 -15.24 -2.87
N TYR A 6 -10.92 -16.07 -3.81
CA TYR A 6 -11.95 -15.64 -4.77
C TYR A 6 -13.29 -15.28 -4.11
N THR A 7 -13.64 -15.92 -2.99
CA THR A 7 -14.89 -15.66 -2.28
C THR A 7 -14.83 -14.30 -1.57
N ILE A 8 -13.71 -14.00 -0.91
CA ILE A 8 -13.48 -12.74 -0.20
C ILE A 8 -13.37 -11.57 -1.19
N VAL A 9 -12.63 -11.75 -2.29
CA VAL A 9 -12.51 -10.74 -3.36
C VAL A 9 -13.87 -10.42 -3.99
N SER A 10 -14.74 -11.42 -4.20
CA SER A 10 -16.08 -11.21 -4.75
C SER A 10 -16.99 -10.40 -3.80
N PHE A 11 -16.87 -10.60 -2.48
CA PHE A 11 -17.64 -9.86 -1.48
C PHE A 11 -17.24 -8.39 -1.38
N VAL A 12 -15.93 -8.10 -1.43
CA VAL A 12 -15.42 -6.72 -1.40
C VAL A 12 -15.83 -5.93 -2.65
N ILE A 13 -15.81 -6.56 -3.82
CA ILE A 13 -16.25 -5.94 -5.08
C ILE A 13 -17.75 -5.58 -5.02
N LEU A 14 -18.59 -6.43 -4.41
CA LEU A 14 -20.03 -6.14 -4.25
C LEU A 14 -20.28 -5.00 -3.25
N ALA A 15 -19.52 -4.94 -2.15
CA ALA A 15 -19.72 -3.93 -1.10
C ALA A 15 -19.27 -2.51 -1.50
N CYS A 16 -18.43 -2.38 -2.54
CA CYS A 16 -17.88 -1.10 -3.00
C CYS A 16 -18.65 -0.45 -4.17
N GLN A 17 -19.73 -1.07 -4.67
CA GLN A 17 -20.54 -0.44 -5.71
C GLN A 17 -21.26 0.79 -5.14
N PRO A 18 -21.19 1.97 -5.79
CA PRO A 18 -21.97 3.12 -5.37
C PRO A 18 -23.44 2.70 -5.40
N ALA A 19 -24.17 2.99 -4.33
CA ALA A 19 -25.61 2.75 -4.27
C ALA A 19 -26.25 3.43 -5.48
N VAL A 20 -26.69 2.63 -6.47
CA VAL A 20 -27.43 3.14 -7.62
C VAL A 20 -28.71 3.71 -7.05
N ASN A 21 -28.77 5.05 -6.97
CA ASN A 21 -29.86 5.76 -6.34
C ASN A 21 -31.08 5.72 -7.27
N THR A 22 -31.79 4.60 -7.28
CA THR A 22 -33.07 4.45 -7.97
C THR A 22 -34.17 5.06 -7.09
N LYS A 23 -34.21 6.38 -6.98
CA LYS A 23 -35.42 7.07 -6.51
C LYS A 23 -36.20 7.60 -7.71
N PRO A 24 -37.49 7.26 -7.84
CA PRO A 24 -38.37 7.89 -8.80
C PRO A 24 -38.55 9.36 -8.42
N ASN A 25 -38.39 10.22 -9.41
CA ASN A 25 -38.43 11.67 -9.29
C ASN A 25 -39.88 12.13 -9.08
N SER A 26 -40.26 12.51 -7.85
CA SER A 26 -41.47 13.29 -7.61
C SER A 26 -41.28 14.20 -6.40
N GLY A 27 -41.46 15.51 -6.60
CA GLY A 27 -41.60 16.47 -5.52
C GLY A 27 -40.54 17.57 -5.55
N THR A 28 -40.90 18.67 -6.19
CA THR A 28 -40.25 19.97 -6.06
C THR A 28 -40.44 20.49 -4.63
N ASP A 29 -39.39 20.53 -3.84
CA ASP A 29 -39.34 21.33 -2.62
C ASP A 29 -38.13 22.28 -2.65
N LYS A 30 -38.43 23.54 -2.33
CA LYS A 30 -37.50 24.67 -2.30
C LYS A 30 -36.54 24.48 -1.13
N ILE A 31 -35.24 24.52 -1.43
CA ILE A 31 -34.19 24.51 -0.41
C ILE A 31 -33.76 25.95 -0.16
N GLU A 32 -33.97 26.41 1.07
CA GLU A 32 -33.44 27.64 1.64
C GLU A 32 -31.94 27.44 1.93
N ILE A 33 -31.10 28.30 1.33
CA ILE A 33 -29.65 28.28 1.52
C ILE A 33 -29.33 29.09 2.77
N VAL A 34 -29.03 28.39 3.87
CA VAL A 34 -28.41 28.99 5.05
C VAL A 34 -26.90 28.94 4.88
N THR A 35 -26.28 30.08 4.59
CA THR A 35 -24.82 30.25 4.58
C THR A 35 -24.32 30.48 6.00
N GLU A 36 -23.69 29.48 6.61
CA GLU A 36 -22.83 29.67 7.77
C GLU A 36 -21.37 29.80 7.35
N LYS A 37 -20.82 31.00 7.59
CA LYS A 37 -19.39 31.29 7.58
C LYS A 37 -18.78 30.80 8.88
N HIS A 38 -17.94 29.76 8.83
CA HIS A 38 -16.92 29.56 9.85
C HIS A 38 -15.54 29.42 9.21
N LEU A 39 -14.80 30.53 9.28
CA LEU A 39 -13.38 30.65 9.04
C LEU A 39 -12.70 30.28 10.38
N ALA A 40 -12.07 29.13 10.47
CA ALA A 40 -11.08 28.85 11.50
C ALA A 40 -9.76 28.51 10.79
N LYS A 41 -8.82 29.44 10.95
CA LYS A 41 -7.42 29.28 10.56
C LYS A 41 -6.81 28.17 11.40
N ASN A 42 -6.32 27.11 10.77
CA ASN A 42 -5.35 26.22 11.39
C ASN A 42 -4.01 26.51 10.73
N ASP A 43 -3.14 27.16 11.50
CA ASP A 43 -1.75 27.39 11.16
C ASP A 43 -1.05 26.04 11.01
N SER A 44 -0.53 25.80 9.82
CA SER A 44 0.29 24.66 9.46
C SER A 44 1.60 24.71 10.25
N ALA A 45 1.77 23.79 11.20
CA ALA A 45 3.07 23.43 11.72
C ALA A 45 3.82 22.67 10.60
N GLU A 46 4.57 23.41 9.78
CA GLU A 46 5.63 22.84 8.95
C GLU A 46 6.66 22.17 9.87
N THR A 47 6.57 20.85 10.00
CA THR A 47 7.68 20.03 10.47
C THR A 47 8.77 20.10 9.43
N LYS A 48 9.68 21.06 9.63
CA LYS A 48 10.95 21.20 8.94
C LYS A 48 11.81 19.96 9.22
N TYR A 49 11.58 18.90 8.47
CA TYR A 49 12.50 17.76 8.39
C TYR A 49 13.75 18.28 7.70
N LYS A 50 14.72 18.69 8.51
CA LYS A 50 16.07 18.96 8.08
C LYS A 50 16.71 17.58 7.89
N SER A 51 16.56 17.02 6.69
CA SER A 51 17.39 15.88 6.29
C SER A 51 18.83 16.39 6.27
N GLU A 52 19.57 16.08 7.31
CA GLU A 52 21.03 16.04 7.22
C GLU A 52 21.35 14.91 6.25
N SER A 53 21.44 15.25 4.96
CA SER A 53 22.04 14.40 3.96
C SER A 53 23.54 14.32 4.28
N THR A 54 23.90 13.47 5.23
CA THR A 54 25.27 12.99 5.35
C THR A 54 25.60 12.27 4.06
N ASN A 55 26.60 12.78 3.34
CA ASN A 55 27.17 12.23 2.12
C ASN A 55 27.83 10.85 2.40
N GLU A 56 27.04 9.84 2.77
CA GLU A 56 27.47 8.45 2.93
C GLU A 56 27.04 7.57 1.74
N GLU A 57 26.60 8.16 0.63
CA GLU A 57 26.29 7.42 -0.61
C GLU A 57 27.52 6.80 -1.30
N SER A 58 28.73 6.96 -0.76
CA SER A 58 29.98 6.61 -1.45
C SER A 58 30.55 5.21 -1.14
N SER A 59 30.07 4.45 -0.16
CA SER A 59 30.73 3.17 0.20
C SER A 59 30.00 1.90 -0.25
N TYR A 60 28.71 1.98 -0.58
CA TYR A 60 27.91 0.78 -0.96
C TYR A 60 28.06 0.34 -2.42
N GLN A 61 28.75 1.10 -3.28
CA GLN A 61 28.85 0.77 -4.70
C GLN A 61 29.93 -0.26 -5.04
N ALA A 62 30.84 -0.62 -4.13
CA ALA A 62 32.06 -1.34 -4.51
C ALA A 62 31.92 -2.87 -4.61
N ASP A 63 31.06 -3.52 -3.80
CA ASP A 63 31.07 -4.99 -3.67
C ASP A 63 29.67 -5.61 -3.75
N LEU A 64 28.85 -5.20 -4.72
CA LEU A 64 27.61 -5.90 -4.98
C LEU A 64 27.86 -7.19 -5.79
N PRO A 65 27.29 -8.33 -5.38
CA PRO A 65 27.40 -9.56 -6.14
C PRO A 65 26.83 -9.34 -7.55
N LYS A 66 27.64 -9.64 -8.57
CA LYS A 66 27.16 -9.68 -9.96
C LYS A 66 26.25 -10.89 -10.08
N ILE A 67 24.95 -10.66 -10.14
CA ILE A 67 23.97 -11.69 -10.47
C ILE A 67 24.18 -12.05 -11.94
N ASN A 68 24.38 -13.32 -12.27
CA ASN A 68 24.45 -13.73 -13.68
C ASN A 68 23.09 -13.46 -14.32
N ALA A 69 23.09 -12.87 -15.52
CA ALA A 69 21.85 -12.55 -16.22
C ALA A 69 20.97 -13.77 -16.49
N ASP A 70 21.57 -14.96 -16.56
CA ASP A 70 20.90 -16.25 -16.78
C ASP A 70 20.21 -16.81 -15.52
N ASP A 71 20.63 -16.37 -14.33
CA ASP A 71 20.07 -16.79 -13.03
C ASP A 71 18.91 -15.88 -12.60
N MET A 72 18.67 -14.78 -13.32
CA MET A 72 17.64 -13.83 -12.96
C MET A 72 16.30 -14.32 -13.54
N PRO A 73 15.34 -14.75 -12.70
CA PRO A 73 14.02 -15.14 -13.18
C PRO A 73 13.38 -13.98 -13.95
N GLU A 74 12.37 -14.26 -14.78
CA GLU A 74 11.74 -13.35 -15.75
C GLU A 74 11.03 -12.11 -15.13
N ILE A 75 11.66 -11.37 -14.20
CA ILE A 75 11.11 -10.17 -13.55
C ILE A 75 10.63 -9.15 -14.61
N LYS A 76 11.37 -9.08 -15.72
CA LYS A 76 11.35 -7.94 -16.62
C LYS A 76 10.05 -7.74 -17.39
N ARG A 77 9.25 -8.78 -17.65
CA ARG A 77 8.09 -8.60 -18.55
C ARG A 77 6.88 -7.96 -17.88
N ASP A 78 6.62 -8.26 -16.61
CA ASP A 78 5.35 -7.88 -15.98
C ASP A 78 5.43 -6.56 -15.20
N LEU A 79 6.64 -6.11 -14.83
CA LEU A 79 6.85 -4.85 -14.11
C LEU A 79 6.94 -3.62 -15.03
N GLN A 80 7.34 -3.82 -16.29
CA GLN A 80 7.57 -2.74 -17.25
C GLN A 80 6.25 -2.21 -17.81
N VAL A 81 5.76 -1.11 -17.23
CA VAL A 81 4.54 -0.42 -17.65
C VAL A 81 4.87 0.94 -18.28
N ASP A 82 3.99 1.48 -19.12
CA ASP A 82 4.21 2.81 -19.72
C ASP A 82 3.90 3.95 -18.74
N SER A 83 2.96 3.72 -17.82
CA SER A 83 2.49 4.74 -16.88
C SER A 83 1.93 4.12 -15.59
N VAL A 84 1.99 4.90 -14.50
CA VAL A 84 1.40 4.58 -13.19
C VAL A 84 0.64 5.81 -12.72
N ALA A 85 -0.59 5.62 -12.23
CA ALA A 85 -1.46 6.70 -11.74
C ALA A 85 -1.56 7.91 -12.71
N GLY A 86 -1.60 7.64 -14.02
CA GLY A 86 -1.70 8.67 -15.07
C GLY A 86 -0.40 9.42 -15.38
N LYS A 87 0.72 9.09 -14.73
CA LYS A 87 2.04 9.67 -15.02
C LYS A 87 2.92 8.68 -15.78
N PRO A 88 3.67 9.12 -16.80
CA PRO A 88 4.57 8.23 -17.55
C PRO A 88 5.69 7.74 -16.64
N ILE A 89 6.20 6.51 -16.82
CA ILE A 89 7.22 5.95 -15.92
C ILE A 89 8.47 6.83 -15.78
N ARG A 90 8.90 7.51 -16.86
CA ARG A 90 10.04 8.44 -16.81
C ARG A 90 9.91 9.52 -15.72
N PHE A 91 8.68 9.95 -15.41
CA PHE A 91 8.40 10.91 -14.35
C PHE A 91 8.96 10.43 -13.00
N TYR A 92 8.80 9.15 -12.71
CA TYR A 92 9.30 8.54 -11.47
C TYR A 92 10.80 8.27 -11.56
N LEU A 93 11.29 7.69 -12.67
CA LEU A 93 12.70 7.30 -12.83
C LEU A 93 13.68 8.48 -12.90
N GLU A 94 13.19 9.67 -13.27
CA GLU A 94 13.95 10.92 -13.31
C GLU A 94 13.76 11.76 -12.02
N ASN A 95 12.93 11.31 -11.08
CA ASN A 95 12.71 12.03 -9.83
C ASN A 95 13.96 11.97 -8.94
N PRO A 96 14.51 13.12 -8.48
CA PRO A 96 15.74 13.15 -7.69
C PRO A 96 15.60 12.52 -6.30
N ASN A 97 14.38 12.38 -5.78
CA ASN A 97 14.09 11.74 -4.50
C ASN A 97 13.81 10.24 -4.64
N LEU A 98 13.88 9.67 -5.85
CA LEU A 98 13.74 8.24 -6.05
C LEU A 98 14.97 7.53 -5.50
N VAL A 99 14.76 6.62 -4.56
CA VAL A 99 15.87 5.84 -4.00
C VAL A 99 16.50 4.95 -5.06
N VAL A 100 17.83 4.83 -5.01
CA VAL A 100 18.61 4.10 -6.02
C VAL A 100 18.16 2.64 -6.12
N SER A 101 17.88 1.98 -4.99
CA SER A 101 17.41 0.59 -4.95
C SER A 101 16.10 0.39 -5.72
N ALA A 102 15.14 1.31 -5.60
CA ALA A 102 13.87 1.23 -6.32
C ALA A 102 14.04 1.37 -7.83
N LYS A 103 14.92 2.26 -8.27
CA LYS A 103 15.27 2.42 -9.69
C LYS A 103 15.93 1.17 -10.25
N ARG A 104 16.89 0.60 -9.50
CA ARG A 104 17.59 -0.62 -9.87
C ARG A 104 16.64 -1.82 -9.92
N PHE A 105 15.72 -1.93 -8.96
CA PHE A 105 14.70 -2.98 -8.95
C PHE A 105 13.80 -2.89 -10.18
N TYR A 106 13.28 -1.69 -10.49
CA TYR A 106 12.44 -1.48 -11.67
C TYR A 106 13.15 -1.85 -12.99
N ASN A 107 14.44 -1.55 -13.10
CA ASN A 107 15.26 -1.93 -14.26
C ASN A 107 15.59 -3.44 -14.32
N GLY A 108 15.23 -4.19 -13.27
CA GLY A 108 15.62 -5.59 -13.11
C GLY A 108 17.13 -5.74 -12.91
N GLU A 109 17.74 -4.87 -12.12
CA GLU A 109 19.16 -4.96 -11.74
C GLU A 109 19.35 -5.61 -10.37
N ILE A 110 18.29 -5.71 -9.56
CA ILE A 110 18.26 -6.43 -8.28
C ILE A 110 17.05 -7.36 -8.23
N TYR A 111 17.22 -8.53 -7.62
CA TYR A 111 16.15 -9.47 -7.31
C TYR A 111 15.83 -9.38 -5.81
N PRO A 112 14.56 -9.27 -5.39
CA PRO A 112 14.21 -9.23 -3.97
C PRO A 112 14.59 -10.54 -3.29
N THR A 113 15.41 -10.45 -2.26
CA THR A 113 15.80 -11.60 -1.42
C THR A 113 15.78 -11.19 0.06
N ASP A 114 16.09 -12.12 0.95
CA ASP A 114 16.29 -11.81 2.38
C ASP A 114 17.68 -11.17 2.60
N ASP A 115 17.88 -9.98 2.03
CA ASP A 115 19.11 -9.20 2.11
C ASP A 115 18.88 -7.73 2.44
N SER A 116 19.92 -7.05 2.91
CA SER A 116 19.83 -5.65 3.34
C SER A 116 19.37 -4.72 2.21
N ILE A 117 19.71 -5.02 0.95
CA ILE A 117 19.33 -4.19 -0.20
C ILE A 117 17.82 -4.24 -0.42
N THR A 118 17.22 -5.42 -0.25
CA THR A 118 15.78 -5.61 -0.35
C THR A 118 15.06 -4.94 0.81
N PHE A 119 15.60 -5.03 2.04
CA PHE A 119 15.02 -4.32 3.19
C PHE A 119 15.13 -2.81 3.05
N ASP A 120 16.26 -2.27 2.60
CA ASP A 120 16.43 -0.84 2.32
C ASP A 120 15.42 -0.35 1.25
N LEU A 121 15.18 -1.18 0.23
CA LEU A 121 14.11 -0.95 -0.74
C LEU A 121 12.75 -0.91 -0.05
N LEU A 122 12.37 -1.97 0.66
CA LEU A 122 11.07 -2.09 1.34
C LEU A 122 10.81 -0.93 2.32
N ASP A 123 11.81 -0.53 3.11
CA ASP A 123 11.75 0.63 4.00
C ASP A 123 11.40 1.89 3.21
N SER A 124 12.08 2.11 2.08
CA SER A 124 11.83 3.24 1.18
C SER A 124 10.42 3.21 0.60
N LEU A 125 9.86 2.03 0.30
CA LEU A 125 8.49 1.88 -0.23
C LEU A 125 7.43 2.28 0.80
N THR A 126 7.76 2.25 2.10
CA THR A 126 6.85 2.64 3.19
C THR A 126 6.96 4.12 3.60
N THR A 127 7.78 4.90 2.90
CA THR A 127 7.97 6.34 3.18
C THR A 127 6.76 7.19 2.76
N ASN A 128 6.63 8.37 3.37
CA ASN A 128 5.54 9.31 3.12
C ASN A 128 5.86 10.29 1.97
N ASN A 129 6.21 9.76 0.80
CA ASN A 129 6.45 10.57 -0.40
C ASN A 129 5.28 10.41 -1.38
N SER A 130 4.23 11.20 -1.19
CA SER A 130 2.98 11.13 -1.97
C SER A 130 3.18 11.21 -3.49
N GLU A 131 4.26 11.85 -3.96
CA GLU A 131 4.57 11.92 -5.38
C GLU A 131 5.07 10.57 -5.94
N LEU A 132 5.88 9.85 -5.16
CA LEU A 132 6.46 8.56 -5.52
C LEU A 132 5.62 7.36 -5.04
N SER A 133 4.72 7.53 -4.08
CA SER A 133 3.92 6.46 -3.49
C SER A 133 3.19 5.59 -4.53
N PRO A 134 2.63 6.11 -5.65
CA PRO A 134 2.04 5.24 -6.67
C PRO A 134 3.05 4.29 -7.34
N PHE A 135 4.26 4.78 -7.60
CA PHE A 135 5.34 3.96 -8.16
C PHE A 135 5.88 2.97 -7.13
N TYR A 136 6.07 3.39 -5.89
CA TYR A 136 6.45 2.50 -4.81
C TYR A 136 5.43 1.40 -4.54
N LYS A 137 4.13 1.71 -4.64
CA LYS A 137 3.08 0.69 -4.58
C LYS A 137 3.22 -0.34 -5.71
N LEU A 138 3.47 0.10 -6.94
CA LEU A 138 3.71 -0.83 -8.07
C LEU A 138 4.86 -1.79 -7.74
N LEU A 139 5.99 -1.27 -7.26
CA LEU A 139 7.14 -2.09 -6.89
C LEU A 139 6.79 -3.05 -5.75
N PHE A 140 6.11 -2.56 -4.72
CA PHE A 140 5.73 -3.35 -3.55
C PHE A 140 4.77 -4.48 -3.90
N ASP A 141 3.74 -4.22 -4.70
CA ASP A 141 2.80 -5.25 -5.16
C ASP A 141 3.53 -6.34 -5.95
N TYR A 142 4.50 -5.95 -6.77
CA TYR A 142 5.32 -6.90 -7.51
C TYR A 142 6.19 -7.74 -6.58
N ILE A 143 6.85 -7.14 -5.58
CA ILE A 143 7.63 -7.86 -4.58
C ILE A 143 6.72 -8.86 -3.85
N CYS A 144 5.52 -8.46 -3.43
CA CYS A 144 4.54 -9.38 -2.84
C CYS A 144 4.23 -10.57 -3.76
N ASP A 145 4.11 -10.38 -5.06
CA ASP A 145 3.80 -11.48 -6.00
C ASP A 145 4.92 -12.51 -6.12
N ILE A 146 6.18 -12.09 -5.94
CA ILE A 146 7.35 -12.97 -6.10
C ILE A 146 8.03 -13.34 -4.77
N SER A 147 7.51 -12.86 -3.64
CA SER A 147 8.07 -13.14 -2.31
C SER A 147 7.76 -14.56 -1.87
N ASP A 148 8.80 -15.30 -1.49
CA ASP A 148 8.73 -16.63 -0.90
C ASP A 148 9.66 -16.76 0.32
N GLY A 149 9.65 -17.93 0.97
CA GLY A 149 10.55 -18.26 2.08
C GLY A 149 10.61 -17.19 3.17
N ALA A 150 11.82 -16.84 3.58
CA ALA A 150 12.06 -15.85 4.64
C ALA A 150 11.56 -14.44 4.28
N LEU A 151 11.69 -14.02 3.02
CA LEU A 151 11.18 -12.71 2.59
C LEU A 151 9.66 -12.64 2.77
N SER A 152 8.94 -13.73 2.50
CA SER A 152 7.48 -13.76 2.65
C SER A 152 6.98 -13.60 4.09
N GLU A 153 7.84 -13.89 5.09
CA GLU A 153 7.51 -13.80 6.53
C GLU A 153 7.49 -12.36 7.03
N VAL A 154 8.15 -11.43 6.35
CA VAL A 154 8.23 -10.01 6.74
C VAL A 154 7.25 -9.12 5.97
N MET A 155 6.66 -9.63 4.89
CA MET A 155 5.85 -8.81 3.97
C MET A 155 4.57 -8.26 4.59
N GLY A 156 3.99 -8.94 5.59
CA GLY A 156 2.76 -8.47 6.23
C GLY A 156 3.00 -7.19 7.03
N GLN A 157 4.10 -7.12 7.78
CA GLN A 157 4.52 -5.93 8.52
C GLN A 157 4.79 -4.75 7.58
N TYR A 158 5.48 -4.96 6.46
CA TYR A 158 5.67 -3.93 5.44
C TYR A 158 4.34 -3.51 4.81
N GLY A 159 3.41 -4.44 4.58
CA GLY A 159 2.08 -4.16 4.09
C GLY A 159 1.28 -3.27 5.05
N LEU A 160 1.33 -3.57 6.35
CA LEU A 160 0.72 -2.75 7.40
C LEU A 160 1.32 -1.35 7.43
N ASN A 161 2.65 -1.23 7.42
CA ASN A 161 3.34 0.07 7.41
C ASN A 161 2.96 0.90 6.18
N ALA A 162 2.97 0.29 4.98
CA ALA A 162 2.57 0.96 3.75
C ALA A 162 1.13 1.48 3.80
N MET A 163 0.21 0.69 4.36
CA MET A 163 -1.19 1.09 4.56
C MET A 163 -1.34 2.24 5.56
N GLN A 164 -0.53 2.29 6.60
CA GLN A 164 -0.57 3.37 7.58
C GLN A 164 -0.08 4.69 6.97
N THR A 165 0.99 4.64 6.18
CA THR A 165 1.58 5.83 5.56
C THR A 165 0.76 6.35 4.37
N ASN A 166 0.23 5.46 3.54
CA ASN A 166 -0.41 5.81 2.27
C ASN A 166 -1.81 5.19 2.14
N THR A 167 -2.64 5.33 3.18
CA THR A 167 -3.92 4.59 3.31
C THR A 167 -4.76 4.62 2.04
N GLU A 168 -4.97 5.79 1.42
CA GLU A 168 -5.78 5.96 0.21
C GLU A 168 -5.40 5.02 -0.95
N LEU A 169 -4.10 4.75 -1.13
CA LEU A 169 -3.61 3.86 -2.18
C LEU A 169 -3.96 2.39 -1.95
N TYR A 170 -4.22 2.02 -0.69
CA TYR A 170 -4.45 0.65 -0.25
C TYR A 170 -5.92 0.38 0.14
N LEU A 171 -6.85 1.32 -0.07
CA LEU A 171 -8.29 1.13 0.23
C LEU A 171 -9.05 0.29 -0.81
N ARG A 172 -8.36 -0.44 -1.68
CA ARG A 172 -8.95 -1.35 -2.67
C ARG A 172 -8.48 -2.78 -2.40
N PRO A 173 -9.12 -3.51 -1.46
CA PRO A 173 -8.63 -4.80 -0.98
C PRO A 173 -8.46 -5.86 -2.08
N ALA A 174 -9.34 -5.84 -3.08
CA ALA A 174 -9.28 -6.75 -4.23
C ALA A 174 -8.02 -6.59 -5.10
N GLU A 175 -7.30 -5.47 -4.96
CA GLU A 175 -6.09 -5.15 -5.72
C GLU A 175 -4.83 -5.23 -4.85
N LEU A 176 -4.96 -5.59 -3.57
CA LEU A 176 -3.84 -5.66 -2.64
C LEU A 176 -3.20 -7.04 -2.69
N LYS A 177 -2.05 -7.12 -3.36
CA LYS A 177 -1.19 -8.31 -3.30
C LYS A 177 -0.67 -8.55 -1.89
N SER A 178 -0.46 -7.48 -1.13
CA SER A 178 -0.08 -7.53 0.29
C SER A 178 -1.17 -8.02 1.24
N PHE A 179 -2.44 -8.08 0.81
CA PHE A 179 -3.56 -8.41 1.70
C PHE A 179 -3.39 -9.78 2.36
N GLY A 180 -2.95 -10.78 1.60
CA GLY A 180 -2.72 -12.13 2.12
C GLY A 180 -1.64 -12.16 3.22
N TYR A 181 -0.59 -11.37 3.06
CA TYR A 181 0.49 -11.24 4.04
C TYR A 181 0.04 -10.48 5.28
N ILE A 182 -0.72 -9.41 5.13
CA ILE A 182 -1.29 -8.65 6.26
C ILE A 182 -2.20 -9.54 7.11
N CYS A 183 -3.10 -10.30 6.48
CA CYS A 183 -3.98 -11.22 7.21
C CYS A 183 -3.20 -12.38 7.85
N TYR A 184 -2.10 -12.82 7.23
CA TYR A 184 -1.23 -13.83 7.83
C TYR A 184 -0.59 -13.30 9.12
N ASP A 185 0.06 -12.14 9.10
CA ASP A 185 0.69 -11.55 10.28
C ASP A 185 -0.33 -11.29 11.39
N LEU A 186 -1.49 -10.72 11.05
CA LEU A 186 -2.55 -10.46 12.01
C LEU A 186 -3.17 -11.73 12.60
N SER A 187 -2.98 -12.91 11.98
CA SER A 187 -3.48 -14.16 12.54
C SER A 187 -2.76 -14.61 13.80
N PHE A 188 -1.56 -14.10 14.04
CA PHE A 188 -0.76 -14.32 15.25
C PHE A 188 -1.05 -13.32 16.38
N GLU A 189 -1.92 -12.33 16.15
CA GLU A 189 -2.26 -11.35 17.18
C GLU A 189 -3.16 -11.95 18.26
N ASN A 190 -2.72 -11.86 19.52
CA ASN A 190 -3.45 -12.38 20.68
C ASN A 190 -4.77 -11.63 20.94
N ASP A 191 -4.81 -10.34 20.59
CA ASP A 191 -5.98 -9.46 20.75
C ASP A 191 -6.31 -8.77 19.41
N LEU A 192 -6.75 -9.59 18.45
CA LEU A 192 -7.11 -9.15 17.10
C LEU A 192 -8.15 -8.02 17.11
N ASP A 193 -9.17 -8.10 17.97
CA ASP A 193 -10.23 -7.09 18.03
C ASP A 193 -9.70 -5.72 18.46
N SER A 194 -8.80 -5.68 19.45
CA SER A 194 -8.13 -4.44 19.85
C SER A 194 -7.25 -3.91 18.73
N LYS A 195 -6.47 -4.77 18.08
CA LYS A 195 -5.58 -4.39 16.97
C LYS A 195 -6.34 -3.82 15.77
N LEU A 196 -7.45 -4.45 15.39
CA LEU A 196 -8.29 -3.97 14.29
C LEU A 196 -8.97 -2.64 14.60
N LYS A 197 -9.34 -2.40 15.86
CA LYS A 197 -9.87 -1.08 16.30
C LYS A 197 -8.80 0.01 16.19
N GLU A 198 -7.57 -0.29 16.60
CA GLU A 198 -6.42 0.62 16.46
C GLU A 198 -6.19 0.97 14.99
N LEU A 199 -6.10 -0.05 14.12
CA LEU A 199 -5.89 0.14 12.68
C LEU A 199 -7.05 0.92 12.04
N CYS A 200 -8.30 0.61 12.37
CA CYS A 200 -9.46 1.33 11.87
C CYS A 200 -9.42 2.81 12.25
N ALA A 201 -9.10 3.12 13.51
CA ALA A 201 -8.98 4.50 13.98
C ALA A 201 -7.85 5.24 13.25
N LEU A 202 -6.67 4.63 13.16
CA LEU A 202 -5.51 5.20 12.49
C LEU A 202 -5.79 5.47 10.99
N TRP A 203 -6.35 4.49 10.29
CA TRP A 203 -6.66 4.63 8.87
C TRP A 203 -7.74 5.68 8.60
N LYS A 204 -8.77 5.79 9.46
CA LYS A 204 -9.79 6.84 9.33
C LYS A 204 -9.23 8.25 9.54
N VAL A 205 -8.24 8.42 10.41
CA VAL A 205 -7.57 9.72 10.61
C VAL A 205 -6.83 10.15 9.34
N ASN A 206 -6.21 9.20 8.64
CA ASN A 206 -5.40 9.46 7.44
C ASN A 206 -6.20 9.42 6.13
N THR A 207 -7.53 9.34 6.21
CA THR A 207 -8.39 9.09 5.05
C THR A 207 -9.55 10.10 4.99
N PRO A 208 -9.86 10.66 3.81
CA PRO A 208 -11.06 11.46 3.57
C PRO A 208 -12.33 10.79 4.07
N LEU A 209 -13.27 11.59 4.61
CA LEU A 209 -14.49 11.08 5.24
C LEU A 209 -15.34 10.20 4.31
N ASP A 210 -15.36 10.52 3.02
CA ASP A 210 -16.09 9.76 1.99
C ASP A 210 -15.52 8.34 1.78
N LEU A 211 -14.27 8.11 2.19
CA LEU A 211 -13.58 6.82 2.08
C LEU A 211 -13.62 6.00 3.38
N HIS A 212 -14.17 6.53 4.49
CA HIS A 212 -14.27 5.80 5.78
C HIS A 212 -15.04 4.48 5.65
N ARG A 213 -16.06 4.41 4.79
CA ARG A 213 -16.79 3.16 4.52
C ARG A 213 -15.91 2.08 3.90
N LYS A 214 -14.92 2.46 3.10
CA LYS A 214 -13.95 1.51 2.52
C LYS A 214 -12.97 1.01 3.57
N VAL A 215 -12.57 1.87 4.52
CA VAL A 215 -11.77 1.47 5.69
C VAL A 215 -12.54 0.42 6.50
N ASP A 216 -13.81 0.67 6.81
CA ASP A 216 -14.65 -0.28 7.55
C ASP A 216 -14.81 -1.62 6.81
N ALA A 217 -15.05 -1.57 5.50
CA ALA A 217 -15.16 -2.77 4.67
C ALA A 217 -13.85 -3.58 4.63
N LEU A 218 -12.70 -2.90 4.56
CA LEU A 218 -11.38 -3.53 4.59
C LEU A 218 -11.09 -4.18 5.94
N ILE A 219 -11.34 -3.49 7.06
CA ILE A 219 -11.18 -4.05 8.40
C ILE A 219 -12.04 -5.30 8.58
N LYS A 220 -13.29 -5.26 8.13
CA LYS A 220 -14.17 -6.43 8.15
C LYS A 220 -13.61 -7.59 7.32
N ALA A 221 -13.11 -7.32 6.11
CA ALA A 221 -12.51 -8.35 5.25
C ALA A 221 -11.26 -8.97 5.90
N ILE A 222 -10.41 -8.16 6.55
CA ILE A 222 -9.26 -8.66 7.32
C ILE A 222 -9.74 -9.56 8.46
N GLN A 223 -10.72 -9.11 9.25
CA GLN A 223 -11.26 -9.88 10.37
C GLN A 223 -11.78 -11.25 9.92
N GLU A 224 -12.55 -11.28 8.84
CA GLU A 224 -13.11 -12.52 8.28
C GLU A 224 -12.01 -13.49 7.81
N ASP A 225 -10.98 -13.01 7.11
CA ASP A 225 -9.86 -13.85 6.63
C ASP A 225 -9.01 -14.37 7.79
N VAL A 226 -8.73 -13.53 8.80
CA VAL A 226 -7.95 -13.93 9.98
C VAL A 226 -8.67 -15.00 10.78
N ILE A 227 -9.97 -14.83 11.07
CA ILE A 227 -10.77 -15.82 11.80
C ILE A 227 -10.80 -17.15 11.06
N GLU A 228 -10.86 -17.14 9.73
CA GLU A 228 -10.82 -18.37 8.95
C GLU A 228 -9.47 -19.09 9.09
N ARG A 229 -8.35 -18.36 8.99
CA ARG A 229 -7.00 -18.94 9.15
C ARG A 229 -6.76 -19.51 10.54
N GLN A 230 -7.29 -18.86 11.58
CA GLN A 230 -7.17 -19.34 12.95
C GLN A 230 -7.85 -20.71 13.19
N LYS A 231 -8.74 -21.16 12.30
CA LYS A 231 -9.33 -22.51 12.37
C LYS A 231 -8.40 -23.61 11.89
N ASP A 232 -7.37 -23.26 11.11
CA ASP A 232 -6.41 -24.19 10.55
C ASP A 232 -5.21 -24.46 11.49
N PHE A 233 -5.09 -23.70 12.58
CA PHE A 233 -4.07 -23.83 13.64
C PHE A 233 -4.63 -24.58 14.86
#